data_AF-A0A2V7G4X3-F1
#
_entry.id   AF-A0A2V7G4X3-F1
#
_cell.length_a   1.000
_cell.length_b   1.000
_cell.length_c   1.000
_cell.angle_alpha   90.00
_cell.angle_beta   90.00
_cell.angle_gamma   90.00
#
_symmetry.space_group_name_H-M   'P 1'
#
loop_
_entity.id
_entity.type
_entity.pdbx_description
1 polymer ?
#
loop_
_entity_poly.entity_id
_entity_poly.type
_entity_poly.pdbx_seq_one_letter_code
_entity_poly.pdbx_strand_id
1 'polypeptide(L)'
;MSPEPHAPSYWAATAGPEPAGVQSLAGDRRAEVAVIGGGYTGLAAAYRLAGTHGLDTVVLEANPIGWGASGRNGGFALITLGKVA
;
A
#
# COMPACT_ATOMS: atom_id res chain seq x y z
N MET A 1 2.62 -7.94 16.86
CA MET A 1 3.21 -8.96 15.98
C MET A 1 4.38 -8.33 15.25
N SER A 2 5.44 -9.08 14.98
CA SER A 2 6.53 -8.62 14.11
C SER A 2 6.06 -8.63 12.65
N PRO A 3 6.47 -7.66 11.81
CA PRO A 3 6.15 -7.67 10.39
C PRO A 3 6.66 -8.93 9.68
N GLU A 4 5.89 -9.44 8.74
CA GLU A 4 6.30 -10.56 7.89
C GLU A 4 6.96 -10.06 6.59
N PRO A 5 7.94 -10.79 6.04
CA PRO A 5 8.55 -10.42 4.77
C PRO A 5 7.53 -10.56 3.61
N HIS A 6 7.83 -9.89 2.49
CA HIS A 6 7.08 -10.07 1.26
C HIS A 6 7.07 -11.53 0.79
N ALA A 7 5.97 -11.95 0.18
CA ALA A 7 5.94 -13.20 -0.58
C ALA A 7 6.90 -13.10 -1.79
N PRO A 8 7.45 -14.22 -2.28
CA PRO A 8 8.30 -14.23 -3.47
C PRO A 8 7.44 -13.94 -4.70
N SER A 9 7.34 -12.66 -5.06
CA SER A 9 6.60 -12.19 -6.22
C SER A 9 7.48 -11.36 -7.14
N TYR A 10 7.06 -11.22 -8.39
CA TYR A 10 7.72 -10.31 -9.33
C TYR A 10 7.86 -8.90 -8.72
N TRP A 11 6.80 -8.39 -8.10
CA TRP A 11 6.79 -7.07 -7.47
C TRP A 11 7.83 -6.94 -6.36
N ALA A 12 7.92 -7.92 -5.45
CA ALA A 12 8.90 -7.90 -4.37
C ALA A 12 10.35 -7.98 -4.91
N ALA A 13 10.56 -8.72 -5.99
CA ALA A 13 11.87 -8.85 -6.63
C ALA A 13 12.32 -7.58 -7.38
N THR A 14 11.37 -6.75 -7.85
CA THR A 14 11.68 -5.58 -8.68
C THR A 14 11.36 -4.23 -8.02
N ALA A 15 10.76 -4.18 -6.83
CA ALA A 15 10.33 -2.95 -6.17
C ALA A 15 11.48 -1.99 -5.83
N GLY A 16 12.71 -2.49 -5.72
CA GLY A 16 13.83 -1.73 -5.19
C GLY A 16 13.79 -1.65 -3.65
N PRO A 17 14.59 -0.75 -3.04
CA PRO A 17 14.60 -0.58 -1.60
C PRO A 17 13.29 0.07 -1.10
N GLU A 18 12.90 -0.27 0.13
CA GLU A 18 11.78 0.39 0.83
C GLU A 18 12.01 1.92 0.88
N PRO A 19 10.96 2.74 0.71
CA PRO A 19 11.08 4.18 0.85
C PRO A 19 11.66 4.60 2.21
N ALA A 20 12.55 5.59 2.19
CA ALA A 20 13.07 6.18 3.42
C ALA A 20 11.93 6.79 4.26
N GLY A 21 12.01 6.63 5.58
CA GLY A 21 11.05 7.22 6.52
C GLY A 21 9.85 6.34 6.88
N VAL A 22 9.76 5.12 6.35
CA VAL A 22 8.80 4.12 6.87
C VAL A 22 9.30 3.65 8.25
N GLN A 23 8.52 3.96 9.28
CA GLN A 23 8.85 3.66 10.67
C GLN A 23 7.66 3.00 11.35
N SER A 24 7.93 2.13 12.34
CA SER A 24 6.87 1.64 13.21
C SER A 24 6.23 2.81 13.96
N LEU A 25 4.90 2.81 14.04
CA LEU A 25 4.16 3.83 14.78
C LEU A 25 4.57 3.76 16.26
N ALA A 26 5.10 4.87 16.78
CA ALA A 26 5.47 5.02 18.18
C ALA A 26 4.37 5.80 18.91
N GLY A 27 3.66 5.13 19.82
CA GLY A 27 2.57 5.74 20.58
C GLY A 27 1.42 6.21 19.69
N ASP A 28 0.75 7.28 20.12
CA ASP A 28 -0.42 7.80 19.45
C ASP A 28 -0.05 8.89 18.43
N ARG A 29 -0.62 8.80 17.22
CA ARG A 29 -0.55 9.85 16.20
C ARG A 29 -1.96 10.33 15.88
N ARG A 30 -2.18 11.64 16.05
CA ARG A 30 -3.37 12.32 15.55
C ARG A 30 -3.20 12.62 14.06
N ALA A 31 -4.22 12.44 13.24
CA ALA A 31 -4.24 12.84 11.83
C ALA A 31 -5.66 13.28 11.47
N GLU A 32 -5.84 13.99 10.37
CA GLU A 32 -7.19 14.29 9.84
C GLU A 32 -7.81 13.03 9.24
N VAL A 33 -7.00 12.22 8.55
CA VAL A 33 -7.40 10.93 8.01
C VAL A 33 -6.38 9.85 8.32
N ALA A 34 -6.83 8.74 8.89
CA ALA A 34 -6.05 7.52 9.02
C ALA A 34 -6.51 6.49 7.98
N VAL A 35 -5.60 6.04 7.12
CA VAL A 35 -5.83 4.99 6.13
C VAL A 35 -5.22 3.68 6.65
N ILE A 36 -6.05 2.64 6.76
CA ILE A 36 -5.60 1.32 7.22
C ILE A 36 -5.38 0.42 6.00
N GLY A 37 -4.13 0.00 5.81
CA GLY A 37 -3.68 -0.85 4.71
C GLY A 37 -2.80 -0.11 3.69
N GLY A 38 -1.58 -0.60 3.51
CA GLY A 38 -0.57 -0.07 2.58
C GLY A 38 -0.63 -0.71 1.19
N GLY A 39 -1.81 -1.13 0.72
CA GLY A 39 -2.01 -1.64 -0.64
C GLY A 39 -2.35 -0.54 -1.65
N TYR A 40 -2.61 -0.92 -2.92
CA TYR A 40 -2.92 0.04 -3.99
C TYR A 40 -4.06 0.99 -3.64
N THR A 41 -5.17 0.45 -3.12
CA THR A 41 -6.33 1.27 -2.76
C THR A 41 -6.02 2.26 -1.64
N GLY A 42 -5.34 1.81 -0.58
CA GLY A 42 -4.98 2.67 0.54
C GLY A 42 -4.00 3.76 0.16
N LEU A 43 -2.93 3.41 -0.57
CA LEU A 43 -1.94 4.36 -1.05
C LEU A 43 -2.53 5.35 -2.06
N ALA A 44 -3.39 4.90 -2.98
CA ALA A 44 -4.06 5.79 -3.93
C ALA A 44 -4.99 6.77 -3.22
N ALA A 45 -5.74 6.31 -2.21
CA ALA A 45 -6.57 7.18 -1.38
C ALA A 45 -5.70 8.22 -0.65
N ALA A 46 -4.65 7.78 0.06
CA ALA A 46 -3.77 8.66 0.80
C ALA A 46 -3.07 9.70 -0.08
N TYR A 47 -2.59 9.29 -1.26
CA TYR A 47 -1.98 10.19 -2.24
C TYR A 47 -2.94 11.30 -2.68
N ARG A 48 -4.21 10.96 -2.95
CA ARG A 48 -5.22 11.95 -3.35
C ARG A 48 -5.63 12.85 -2.19
N LEU A 49 -5.82 12.31 -0.99
CA LEU A 49 -6.15 13.07 0.21
C LEU A 49 -5.04 14.07 0.58
N ALA A 50 -3.79 13.62 0.62
CA ALA A 50 -2.67 14.49 0.93
C ALA A 50 -2.37 15.48 -0.22
N GLY A 51 -2.30 14.99 -1.46
CA GLY A 51 -1.85 15.80 -2.59
C GLY A 51 -2.91 16.76 -3.14
N THR A 52 -4.14 16.27 -3.35
CA THR A 52 -5.22 17.09 -3.94
C THR A 52 -5.99 17.87 -2.88
N HIS A 53 -6.19 17.29 -1.69
CA HIS A 53 -7.00 17.91 -0.64
C HIS A 53 -6.16 18.55 0.48
N GLY A 54 -4.84 18.34 0.51
CA GLY A 54 -3.95 18.97 1.50
C GLY A 54 -4.13 18.45 2.93
N LEU A 55 -4.76 17.29 3.11
CA LEU A 55 -5.10 16.76 4.44
C LEU A 55 -3.91 16.04 5.09
N ASP A 56 -3.71 16.22 6.40
CA ASP A 56 -2.80 15.41 7.22
C ASP A 56 -3.27 13.96 7.24
N THR A 57 -2.70 13.16 6.34
CA THR A 57 -3.10 11.79 6.08
C THR A 57 -2.00 10.83 6.47
N VAL A 58 -2.33 9.87 7.33
CA VAL A 58 -1.40 8.82 7.79
C VAL A 58 -1.86 7.46 7.26
N VAL A 59 -0.93 6.70 6.67
CA VAL A 59 -1.15 5.31 6.27
C VAL A 59 -0.54 4.39 7.32
N LEU A 60 -1.32 3.41 7.79
CA LEU A 60 -0.86 2.37 8.70
C LEU A 60 -0.96 1.01 8.02
N GLU A 61 0.15 0.28 8.01
CA GLU A 61 0.24 -1.09 7.51
C GLU A 61 0.93 -1.96 8.57
N ALA A 62 0.42 -3.17 8.76
CA ALA A 62 0.95 -4.11 9.74
C ALA A 62 2.25 -4.79 9.25
N ASN A 63 2.41 -4.88 7.93
CA ASN A 63 3.53 -5.50 7.24
C ASN A 63 4.30 -4.48 6.37
N PRO A 64 5.25 -4.88 5.52
CA PRO A 64 5.83 -3.99 4.52
C PRO A 64 4.78 -3.45 3.53
N ILE A 65 5.03 -2.28 2.93
CA ILE A 65 4.07 -1.65 2.01
C ILE A 65 3.82 -2.56 0.81
N GLY A 66 2.55 -2.76 0.46
CA GLY A 66 2.16 -3.66 -0.62
C GLY A 66 2.23 -5.14 -0.28
N TRP A 67 2.46 -5.55 0.97
CA TRP A 67 2.58 -6.97 1.37
C TRP A 67 1.37 -7.84 0.99
N GLY A 68 0.17 -7.27 1.01
CA GLY A 68 -1.09 -7.98 0.75
C GLY A 68 -1.32 -8.36 -0.73
N ALA A 69 -2.59 -8.36 -1.14
CA ALA A 69 -2.99 -8.72 -2.52
C ALA A 69 -2.26 -7.87 -3.58
N SER A 70 -2.00 -6.59 -3.28
CA SER A 70 -1.31 -5.67 -4.19
C SER A 70 0.12 -6.12 -4.55
N GLY A 71 0.88 -6.74 -3.66
CA GLY A 71 2.22 -7.27 -3.96
C GLY A 71 2.21 -8.71 -4.44
N ARG A 72 1.05 -9.36 -4.52
CA ARG A 72 0.88 -10.79 -4.87
C ARG A 72 0.07 -11.01 -6.16
N ASN A 73 -0.32 -9.94 -6.83
CA ASN A 73 -1.17 -9.99 -8.02
C ASN A 73 -0.38 -10.37 -9.29
N GLY A 74 -1.08 -10.88 -10.31
CA GLY A 74 -0.49 -11.30 -11.60
C GLY A 74 -0.22 -10.18 -12.61
N GLY A 75 -0.50 -8.91 -12.28
CA GLY A 75 -0.23 -7.74 -13.13
C GLY A 75 -1.29 -7.43 -14.19
N PHE A 76 -2.40 -8.16 -14.21
CA PHE A 76 -3.46 -7.94 -15.19
C PHE A 76 -4.38 -6.79 -14.77
N ALA A 77 -4.29 -5.66 -15.47
CA ALA A 77 -5.23 -4.55 -15.38
C ALA A 77 -6.06 -4.51 -16.66
N LEU A 78 -7.11 -5.33 -16.71
CA LEU A 78 -7.92 -5.53 -17.90
C LEU A 78 -9.33 -4.98 -17.68
N ILE A 79 -9.82 -4.19 -18.63
CA ILE A 79 -11.24 -3.78 -18.70
C ILE A 79 -12.13 -4.89 -19.27
N THR A 80 -11.51 -5.97 -19.76
CA THR A 80 -12.14 -7.14 -20.37
C THR A 80 -11.42 -8.41 -19.90
N LEU A 81 -12.13 -9.26 -19.17
CA LEU A 81 -11.69 -10.62 -18.82
C LEU A 81 -12.85 -11.57 -19.10
N GLY A 82 -12.68 -12.49 -20.07
CA GLY A 82 -13.69 -13.51 -20.41
C GLY A 82 -14.29 -13.37 -21.81
N LYS A 83 -14.68 -14.51 -22.40
CA LYS A 83 -15.13 -14.68 -23.78
C LYS A 83 -16.15 -13.60 -24.19
N VAL A 84 -15.81 -12.84 -25.23
CA VAL A 84 -16.80 -12.09 -26.01
C VAL A 84 -17.72 -13.14 -26.61
N ALA A 85 -19.00 -13.08 -26.26
CA ALA A 85 -20.02 -13.98 -26.79
C ALA A 85 -19.98 -14.00 -28.33
#